data_AF-A0A0L6WUY3-F1
#
_entry.id   AF-A0A0L6WUY3-F1
#
_cell.length_a   1.000
_cell.length_b   1.000
_cell.length_c   1.000
_cell.angle_alpha   90.00
_cell.angle_beta   90.00
_cell.angle_gamma   90.00
#
_symmetry.space_group_name_H-M   'P 1'
#
loop_
_entity.id
_entity.type
_entity.pdbx_description
1 polymer ?
#
loop_
_entity_poly.entity_id
_entity_poly.type
_entity_poly.pdbx_seq_one_letter_code
_entity_poly.pdbx_strand_id
1 'polypeptide(L)'
;MDAPTQPRNYVTPSATSRKEVPAFFYKMRNPSPPSEEELDELTEEPPASNATDQEKIEYKRRQNTLAARRSRKRKLENVHRLEETVERLTREREIWKTRALTLKQLLISHGIICPEFRD
;
A
#
# COMPACT_ATOMS: atom_id res chain seq x y z
N MET A 1 -6.86 -12.23 9.15
CA MET A 1 -8.19 -11.71 8.76
C MET A 1 -8.58 -12.36 7.45
N ASP A 2 -9.18 -13.56 7.54
CA ASP A 2 -9.52 -14.37 6.37
C ASP A 2 -10.98 -14.12 5.98
N ALA A 3 -11.20 -13.20 5.05
CA ALA A 3 -12.53 -12.91 4.50
C ALA A 3 -12.76 -13.81 3.27
N PRO A 4 -13.75 -14.71 3.28
CA PRO A 4 -14.01 -15.62 2.18
C PRO A 4 -14.36 -14.85 0.89
N THR A 5 -13.86 -15.34 -0.25
CA THR A 5 -14.34 -14.83 -1.54
C THR A 5 -15.77 -15.34 -1.78
N GLN A 6 -16.73 -14.43 -1.75
CA GLN A 6 -18.12 -14.78 -2.01
C GLN A 6 -18.29 -15.18 -3.49
N PRO A 7 -18.78 -16.40 -3.80
CA PRO A 7 -19.06 -16.78 -5.18
C PRO A 7 -20.16 -15.89 -5.76
N ARG A 8 -20.06 -15.58 -7.05
CA ARG A 8 -21.03 -14.73 -7.75
C ARG A 8 -21.62 -15.45 -8.95
N ASN A 9 -22.92 -15.74 -8.87
CA ASN A 9 -23.67 -16.39 -9.95
C ASN A 9 -24.30 -15.33 -10.85
N TYR A 10 -23.65 -15.01 -11.95
CA TYR A 10 -24.20 -14.10 -12.96
C TYR A 10 -25.02 -14.89 -13.97
N VAL A 11 -26.33 -14.63 -14.04
CA VAL A 11 -27.22 -15.21 -15.06
C VAL A 11 -27.10 -14.44 -16.38
N THR A 12 -26.79 -13.15 -16.31
CA THR A 12 -26.53 -12.27 -17.45
C THR A 12 -25.19 -11.56 -17.27
N PRO A 13 -24.51 -11.14 -18.35
CA PRO A 13 -23.29 -10.36 -18.23
C PRO A 13 -23.56 -9.09 -17.41
N SER A 14 -22.69 -8.80 -16.43
CA SER A 14 -22.78 -7.57 -15.63
C SER A 14 -22.93 -6.35 -16.55
N ALA A 15 -23.67 -5.32 -16.13
CA ALA A 15 -23.79 -4.07 -16.87
C ALA A 15 -22.42 -3.42 -17.18
N THR A 16 -21.39 -3.75 -16.39
CA THR A 16 -20.00 -3.32 -16.57
C THR A 16 -19.11 -4.42 -17.17
N SER A 17 -19.68 -5.49 -17.73
CA SER A 17 -18.93 -6.57 -18.35
C SER A 17 -18.08 -6.03 -19.50
N ARG A 18 -16.83 -6.48 -19.59
CA ARG A 18 -15.95 -6.06 -20.68
C ARG A 18 -16.50 -6.64 -21.98
N LYS A 19 -16.83 -5.77 -22.92
CA LYS A 19 -17.11 -6.15 -24.31
C LYS A 19 -15.87 -6.82 -24.89
N GLU A 20 -16.08 -7.71 -25.87
CA GLU A 20 -14.97 -8.39 -26.56
C GLU A 20 -13.93 -7.37 -27.00
N VAL A 21 -12.70 -7.58 -26.56
CA VAL A 21 -11.60 -6.66 -26.84
C VAL A 21 -11.01 -7.10 -28.19
N PRO A 22 -10.81 -6.21 -29.16
CA PRO A 22 -10.29 -6.60 -30.48
C PRO A 22 -8.95 -7.36 -30.40
N ALA A 23 -8.72 -8.27 -31.35
CA ALA A 23 -7.57 -9.19 -31.39
C ALA A 23 -6.20 -8.51 -31.19
N PHE A 24 -6.05 -7.27 -31.66
CA PHE A 24 -4.84 -6.46 -31.51
C PHE A 24 -4.43 -6.22 -30.05
N PHE A 25 -5.40 -6.08 -29.14
CA PHE A 25 -5.12 -5.80 -27.73
C PHE A 25 -4.60 -7.01 -26.94
N TYR A 26 -4.78 -8.22 -27.45
CA TYR A 26 -4.24 -9.42 -26.79
C TYR A 26 -2.72 -9.54 -26.95
N LYS A 27 -2.14 -8.99 -28.03
CA LYS A 27 -0.69 -9.05 -28.30
C LYS A 27 0.15 -8.13 -27.41
N MET A 28 -0.44 -7.10 -26.82
CA MET A 28 0.27 -6.09 -26.02
C MET A 28 0.29 -6.38 -24.52
N ARG A 29 -0.41 -7.42 -24.06
CA ARG A 29 -0.54 -7.73 -22.64
C ARG A 29 0.52 -8.74 -22.22
N ASN A 30 1.69 -8.26 -21.83
CA ASN A 30 2.61 -9.07 -21.03
C ASN A 30 2.13 -9.03 -19.57
N PRO A 31 1.57 -10.11 -19.01
CA PRO A 31 1.29 -10.15 -17.59
C PRO A 31 2.61 -10.10 -16.82
N SER A 32 2.72 -9.18 -15.86
CA SER A 32 3.78 -9.25 -14.86
C SER A 32 3.61 -10.55 -14.06
N PRO A 33 4.68 -11.31 -13.81
CA PRO A 33 4.58 -12.49 -12.97
C PRO A 33 4.07 -12.12 -11.57
N PRO A 34 3.27 -12.98 -10.92
CA PRO A 34 2.86 -12.79 -9.54
C PRO A 34 4.09 -12.69 -8.63
N SER A 35 4.01 -11.86 -7.59
CA SER A 35 5.13 -11.75 -6.64
C SER A 35 5.27 -13.05 -5.84
N GLU A 36 6.44 -13.30 -5.25
CA GLU A 36 6.69 -14.53 -4.46
C GLU A 36 5.73 -14.66 -3.27
N GLU A 37 5.45 -13.55 -2.56
CA GLU A 37 4.37 -13.52 -1.56
C GLU A 37 3.00 -13.88 -2.16
N GLU A 38 2.73 -13.60 -3.44
CA GLU A 38 1.45 -13.84 -4.15
C GLU A 38 1.22 -15.30 -4.43
N LEU A 39 2.30 -16.04 -4.63
CA LEU A 39 2.29 -17.48 -4.71
C LEU A 39 2.10 -18.11 -3.33
N ASP A 40 2.69 -17.54 -2.27
CA ASP A 40 2.62 -18.10 -0.92
C ASP A 40 1.21 -18.00 -0.28
N GLU A 41 0.48 -16.90 -0.51
CA GLU A 41 -0.90 -16.73 -0.02
C GLU A 41 -1.94 -17.35 -0.97
N LEU A 42 -1.56 -17.72 -2.19
CA LEU A 42 -2.41 -18.39 -3.17
C LEU A 42 -2.11 -19.89 -3.18
N THR A 43 -2.72 -20.60 -2.23
CA THR A 43 -2.57 -22.06 -2.07
C THR A 43 -3.21 -22.90 -3.18
N GLU A 44 -3.92 -22.27 -4.12
CA GLU A 44 -4.61 -22.95 -5.20
C GLU A 44 -3.78 -22.93 -6.48
N GLU A 45 -3.65 -24.12 -7.08
CA GLU A 45 -3.02 -24.28 -8.38
C GLU A 45 -3.77 -23.47 -9.45
N PRO A 46 -3.03 -22.89 -10.41
CA PRO A 46 -3.66 -22.21 -11.53
C PRO A 46 -4.57 -23.18 -12.29
N PRO A 47 -5.76 -22.73 -12.73
CA PRO A 47 -6.70 -23.58 -13.45
C PRO A 47 -6.03 -24.14 -14.72
N ALA A 48 -6.32 -25.41 -15.03
CA ALA A 48 -5.78 -26.10 -16.19
C ALA A 48 -6.06 -25.34 -17.50
N SER A 49 -5.27 -25.58 -18.55
CA SER A 49 -5.41 -24.85 -19.83
C SER A 49 -6.81 -25.02 -20.46
N ASN A 50 -7.41 -26.19 -20.26
CA ASN A 50 -8.76 -26.58 -20.67
C ASN A 50 -9.87 -26.16 -19.68
N ALA A 51 -9.54 -25.46 -18.60
CA ALA A 51 -10.51 -24.98 -17.62
C ALA A 51 -11.57 -24.07 -18.25
N THR A 52 -12.77 -24.13 -17.70
CA THR A 52 -13.93 -23.34 -18.14
C THR A 52 -13.63 -21.85 -17.91
N ASP A 53 -14.19 -20.96 -18.74
CA ASP A 53 -14.00 -19.52 -18.59
C ASP A 53 -14.43 -19.02 -17.19
N GLN A 54 -15.44 -19.67 -16.58
CA GLN A 54 -15.89 -19.37 -15.23
C GLN A 54 -14.78 -19.64 -14.18
N GLU A 55 -14.12 -20.79 -14.26
CA GLU A 55 -13.02 -21.16 -13.35
C GLU A 55 -11.84 -20.19 -13.48
N LYS A 56 -11.50 -19.81 -14.72
CA LYS A 56 -10.45 -18.81 -15.01
C LYS A 56 -10.81 -17.42 -14.46
N ILE A 57 -12.09 -17.04 -14.46
CA ILE A 57 -12.57 -15.78 -13.90
C ILE A 57 -12.48 -15.80 -12.37
N GLU A 58 -12.90 -16.89 -11.74
CA GLU A 58 -12.88 -17.04 -10.28
C GLU A 58 -11.45 -17.01 -9.74
N TYR A 59 -10.52 -17.72 -10.38
CA TYR A 59 -9.11 -17.67 -10.03
C TYR A 59 -8.55 -16.24 -10.08
N LYS A 60 -8.84 -15.48 -11.15
CA LYS A 60 -8.42 -14.07 -11.27
C LYS A 60 -9.04 -13.17 -10.20
N ARG A 61 -10.28 -13.43 -9.77
CA ARG A 61 -10.92 -12.67 -8.69
C ARG A 61 -10.25 -12.95 -7.35
N ARG A 62 -9.86 -14.19 -7.08
CA ARG A 62 -9.10 -14.56 -5.89
C ARG A 62 -7.75 -13.85 -5.87
N GLN A 63 -6.98 -13.92 -6.97
CA GLN A 63 -5.73 -13.16 -7.11
C GLN A 63 -5.92 -11.66 -6.84
N ASN A 64 -6.93 -11.03 -7.46
CA ASN A 64 -7.20 -9.60 -7.23
C ASN A 64 -7.57 -9.29 -5.76
N THR A 65 -8.26 -10.21 -5.09
CA THR A 65 -8.61 -10.07 -3.67
C THR A 65 -7.37 -10.09 -2.79
N LEU A 66 -6.44 -11.02 -3.03
CA LEU A 66 -5.15 -11.08 -2.34
C LEU A 66 -4.31 -9.82 -2.60
N ALA A 67 -4.17 -9.43 -3.87
CA ALA A 67 -3.46 -8.21 -4.26
C ALA A 67 -4.05 -6.96 -3.57
N ALA A 68 -5.39 -6.84 -3.52
CA ALA A 68 -6.07 -5.75 -2.82
C ALA A 68 -5.83 -5.78 -1.31
N ARG A 69 -5.85 -6.96 -0.68
CA ARG A 69 -5.53 -7.13 0.75
C ARG A 69 -4.12 -6.63 1.04
N ARG A 70 -3.13 -7.02 0.24
CA ARG A 70 -1.74 -6.57 0.42
C ARG A 70 -1.53 -5.12 0.14
N SER A 71 -2.22 -4.59 -0.87
CA SER A 71 -2.20 -3.15 -1.13
C SER A 71 -2.67 -2.38 0.11
N ARG A 72 -3.77 -2.83 0.74
CA ARG A 72 -4.26 -2.24 2.00
C ARG A 72 -3.26 -2.43 3.15
N LYS A 73 -2.67 -3.62 3.31
CA LYS A 73 -1.66 -3.91 4.34
C LYS A 73 -0.44 -2.98 4.20
N ARG A 74 0.16 -2.93 3.00
CA ARG A 74 1.29 -2.04 2.69
C ARG A 74 0.95 -0.57 2.93
N LYS A 75 -0.27 -0.15 2.57
CA LYS A 75 -0.72 1.22 2.84
C LYS A 75 -0.80 1.51 4.33
N LEU A 76 -1.35 0.58 5.13
CA LEU A 76 -1.42 0.69 6.58
C LEU A 76 -0.03 0.78 7.21
N GLU A 77 0.88 -0.12 6.83
CA GLU A 77 2.28 -0.13 7.30
C GLU A 77 2.99 1.19 6.96
N ASN A 78 2.80 1.70 5.73
CA ASN A 78 3.39 2.97 5.33
C ASN A 78 2.84 4.15 6.16
N VAL A 79 1.53 4.17 6.43
CA VAL A 79 0.90 5.19 7.29
C VAL A 79 1.49 5.12 8.69
N HIS A 80 1.56 3.94 9.30
CA HIS A 80 2.13 3.75 10.63
C HIS A 80 3.58 4.25 10.68
N ARG A 81 4.41 3.88 9.70
CA ARG A 81 5.79 4.34 9.60
C ARG A 81 5.88 5.87 9.48
N LEU A 82 5.00 6.50 8.70
CA LEU A 82 4.96 7.95 8.58
C LEU A 82 4.61 8.60 9.92
N GLU A 83 3.59 8.10 10.62
CA GLU A 83 3.19 8.56 11.95
C GLU A 83 4.35 8.47 12.96
N GLU A 84 5.03 7.32 13.02
CA GLU A 84 6.23 7.13 13.85
C GLU A 84 7.35 8.13 13.52
N THR A 85 7.60 8.37 12.22
CA THR A 85 8.65 9.32 11.81
C THR A 85 8.31 10.74 12.20
N VAL A 86 7.04 11.16 12.04
CA VAL A 86 6.57 12.48 12.47
C VAL A 86 6.72 12.60 13.98
N GLU A 87 6.28 11.60 14.74
CA GLU A 87 6.37 11.62 16.19
C GLU A 87 7.82 11.67 16.70
N ARG A 88 8.74 10.93 16.07
CA ARG A 88 10.16 11.00 16.39
C ARG A 88 10.74 12.37 16.08
N LEU A 89 10.50 12.90 14.89
CA LEU A 89 11.04 14.19 14.47
C LEU A 89 10.47 15.35 15.30
N THR A 90 9.20 15.30 15.70
CA THR A 90 8.62 16.32 16.57
C THR A 90 9.25 16.29 17.96
N ARG A 91 9.45 15.10 18.56
CA ARG A 91 10.19 14.97 19.82
C ARG A 91 11.61 15.51 19.72
N GLU A 92 12.36 15.12 18.69
CA GLU A 92 13.73 15.59 18.47
C GLU A 92 13.77 17.11 18.34
N ARG A 93 12.85 17.69 17.56
CA ARG A 93 12.72 19.14 17.37
C ARG A 93 12.43 19.87 18.67
N GLU A 94 11.52 19.38 19.51
CA GLU A 94 11.23 20.01 20.81
C GLU A 94 12.41 19.88 21.79
N ILE A 95 13.13 18.76 21.79
CA ILE A 95 14.36 18.60 22.59
C ILE A 95 15.41 19.64 22.17
N TRP A 96 15.69 19.76 20.88
CA TRP A 96 16.68 20.71 20.37
C TRP A 96 16.25 22.15 20.59
N LYS A 97 14.97 22.47 20.39
CA LYS A 97 14.41 23.78 20.70
C LYS A 97 14.58 24.13 22.17
N THR A 98 14.25 23.21 23.08
CA THR A 98 14.42 23.41 24.53
C THR A 98 15.89 23.67 24.87
N ARG A 99 16.80 22.85 24.34
CA ARG A 99 18.25 23.02 24.55
C ARG A 99 18.77 24.37 24.01
N ALA A 100 18.33 24.77 22.83
CA ALA A 100 18.74 26.05 22.25
C ALA A 100 18.23 27.23 23.08
N LEU A 101 16.98 27.17 23.55
CA LEU A 101 16.38 28.21 24.39
C LEU A 101 17.05 28.30 25.76
N THR A 102 17.39 27.18 26.40
CA THR A 102 18.09 27.21 27.69
C THR A 102 19.50 27.79 27.54
N LEU A 103 20.23 27.43 26.49
CA LEU A 103 21.53 28.02 26.19
C LEU A 103 21.43 29.51 25.86
N LYS A 104 20.42 29.93 25.09
CA LYS A 104 20.14 31.35 24.82
C LYS A 104 19.91 32.13 26.13
N GLN A 105 19.08 31.59 27.03
CA GLN A 105 18.82 32.21 28.34
C GLN A 105 20.09 32.28 29.19
N LEU A 106 20.92 31.24 29.19
CA LEU A 106 22.20 31.22 29.91
C LEU A 106 23.14 32.32 29.42
N LEU A 107 23.30 32.45 28.09
CA LEU A 107 24.13 33.50 27.50
C LEU A 107 23.65 34.91 27.88
N ILE A 108 22.34 35.15 27.79
CA ILE A 108 21.72 36.42 28.19
C ILE A 108 21.99 36.69 29.68
N SER A 109 21.90 35.68 30.55
CA SER A 109 22.16 35.82 31.99
C SER A 109 23.61 36.23 32.30
N HIS A 110 24.54 35.87 31.42
CA HIS A 110 25.96 36.27 31.49
C HIS A 110 26.26 37.57 30.73
N GLY A 111 25.24 38.27 30.23
CA GLY A 111 25.40 39.54 29.50
C GLY A 111 25.90 39.38 28.07
N ILE A 112 25.87 38.17 27.50
CA ILE A 112 26.29 37.89 26.13
C ILE A 112 25.07 38.00 25.20
N ILE A 113 25.16 38.85 24.19
CA ILE A 113 24.09 39.06 23.20
C ILE A 113 23.99 37.82 22.31
N CYS A 114 22.84 37.15 22.32
CA CYS A 114 22.54 36.02 21.43
C CYS A 114 21.71 36.51 20.23
N PRO A 115 22.23 36.41 18.98
CA PRO A 115 21.52 36.86 17.79
C PRO A 115 20.27 36.00 17.54
N GLU A 116 19.21 36.65 17.07
CA GLU A 116 17.96 35.98 16.73
C GLU A 116 18.00 35.54 15.27
N PHE A 117 17.86 34.24 15.04
CA PHE A 117 17.74 33.68 13.70
C PHE A 117 16.26 33.66 13.31
N ARG A 118 15.94 34.13 12.10
CA ARG A 118 14.59 33.97 11.53
C ARG A 118 14.50 32.60 10.88
N ASP A 119 13.36 31.93 11.11
CA ASP A 119 12.99 30.66 10.47
C ASP A 119 12.77 30.82 8.95
#